data_AF-A0A969HPC0-F1
#
_entry.id   AF-A0A969HPC0-F1
#
_cell.length_a   1.000
_cell.length_b   1.000
_cell.length_c   1.000
_cell.angle_alpha   90.00
_cell.angle_beta   90.00
_cell.angle_gamma   90.00
#
_symmetry.space_group_name_H-M   'P 1'
#
loop_
_entity.id
_entity.type
_entity.pdbx_description
1 polymer ?
#
loop_
_entity_poly.entity_id
_entity_poly.type
_entity_poly.pdbx_seq_one_letter_code
_entity_poly.pdbx_strand_id
1 'polypeptide(L)'
;MLLTVASFSLWFYNQTGRLSIVSFRLEGVLVDILKAIKLEQDFFNYETINPQFFRQGESEYLQKHHMVLLEVKEELGELIREGRSRSIPIQKTLINQYAPRILDEVLAYEASFQNLVILTQKRGFKDDGLEGRMRSKIHAVEDMGYGISRAEMLTLRRHEKDYIIRKDTNYGIMLENTVRALLSKIPQDPGLSSDQKEQVATLLKAYLTDFKQLEALESLMGTNNHRGIRGQMHKNADRMASLMEKFFRM
;
A
#
# COMPACT_ATOMS: atom_id res chain seq x y z
N MET A 1 2.01 -7.56 -11.89
CA MET A 1 0.90 -8.36 -11.32
C MET A 1 -0.09 -8.87 -12.38
N LEU A 2 -0.90 -8.05 -13.08
CA LEU A 2 -1.87 -8.57 -14.07
C LEU A 2 -1.21 -9.40 -15.19
N LEU A 3 -0.05 -8.99 -15.70
CA LEU A 3 0.61 -9.72 -16.79
C LEU A 3 1.19 -11.07 -16.35
N THR A 4 1.80 -11.16 -15.16
CA THR A 4 2.38 -12.43 -14.67
C THR A 4 1.29 -13.41 -14.24
N VAL A 5 0.25 -12.91 -13.57
CA VAL A 5 -0.93 -13.70 -13.18
C VAL A 5 -1.73 -14.16 -14.39
N ALA A 6 -2.01 -13.29 -15.36
CA ALA A 6 -2.75 -13.68 -16.57
C ALA A 6 -1.97 -14.66 -17.44
N SER A 7 -0.65 -14.48 -17.56
CA SER A 7 0.21 -15.44 -18.28
C SER A 7 0.22 -16.80 -17.59
N PHE A 8 0.20 -16.82 -16.25
CA PHE A 8 0.12 -18.05 -15.49
C PHE A 8 -1.25 -18.72 -15.64
N SER A 9 -2.36 -17.99 -15.52
CA SER A 9 -3.72 -18.52 -15.74
C SER A 9 -3.91 -19.09 -17.15
N LEU A 10 -3.35 -18.41 -18.17
CA LEU A 10 -3.44 -18.84 -19.57
C LEU A 10 -2.57 -20.08 -19.85
N TRP A 11 -1.34 -20.11 -19.31
CA TRP A 11 -0.47 -21.28 -19.38
C TRP A 11 -1.08 -22.49 -18.66
N PHE A 12 -1.69 -22.24 -17.50
CA PHE A 12 -2.31 -23.25 -16.64
C PHE A 12 -3.58 -23.87 -17.26
N TYR A 13 -4.44 -23.07 -17.91
CA TYR A 13 -5.61 -23.57 -18.65
C TYR A 13 -5.24 -24.65 -19.71
N ASN A 14 -4.01 -24.60 -20.23
CA ASN A 14 -3.51 -25.55 -21.23
C ASN A 14 -2.90 -26.84 -20.63
N GLN A 15 -2.80 -27.01 -19.31
CA GLN A 15 -2.12 -28.14 -18.65
C GLN A 15 -3.03 -29.15 -17.93
N THR A 16 -4.35 -29.05 -18.12
CA THR A 16 -5.40 -29.80 -17.37
C THR A 16 -5.43 -31.33 -17.57
N GLY A 17 -4.46 -31.94 -18.25
CA GLY A 17 -4.49 -33.35 -18.66
C GLY A 17 -4.05 -34.40 -17.63
N ARG A 18 -3.51 -34.02 -16.46
CA ARG A 18 -2.97 -34.96 -15.44
C ARG A 18 -3.28 -34.50 -14.00
N LEU A 19 -4.49 -34.74 -13.50
CA LEU A 19 -4.86 -34.30 -12.15
C LEU A 19 -4.64 -35.39 -11.09
N SER A 20 -3.69 -35.15 -10.18
CA SER A 20 -3.63 -35.82 -8.87
C SER A 20 -4.46 -35.04 -7.85
N ILE A 21 -4.88 -35.68 -6.75
CA ILE A 21 -5.64 -35.00 -5.67
C ILE A 21 -4.86 -33.80 -5.11
N VAL A 22 -3.54 -33.94 -4.95
CA VAL A 22 -2.66 -32.87 -4.47
C VAL A 22 -2.59 -31.72 -5.46
N SER A 23 -2.53 -32.03 -6.76
CA SER A 23 -2.58 -31.03 -7.82
C SER A 23 -3.88 -30.23 -7.73
N PHE A 24 -5.03 -30.89 -7.69
CA PHE A 24 -6.34 -30.24 -7.56
C PHE A 24 -6.45 -29.32 -6.34
N ARG A 25 -5.93 -29.76 -5.19
CA ARG A 25 -5.92 -28.96 -3.96
C ARG A 25 -5.05 -27.70 -4.08
N LEU A 26 -3.84 -27.82 -4.64
CA LEU A 26 -2.98 -26.67 -4.90
C LEU A 26 -3.54 -25.72 -5.97
N GLU A 27 -4.34 -26.24 -6.91
CA GLU A 27 -5.10 -25.40 -7.84
C GLU A 27 -6.17 -24.58 -7.13
N GLY A 28 -6.88 -25.17 -6.16
CA GLY A 28 -7.79 -24.45 -5.27
C GLY A 28 -7.07 -23.31 -4.54
N VAL A 29 -5.93 -23.62 -3.91
CA VAL A 29 -5.07 -22.62 -3.24
C VAL A 29 -4.68 -21.49 -4.20
N LEU A 30 -4.28 -21.81 -5.43
CA LEU A 30 -3.95 -20.79 -6.42
C LEU A 30 -5.15 -19.89 -6.72
N VAL A 31 -6.32 -20.46 -6.98
CA VAL A 31 -7.54 -19.70 -7.28
C VAL A 31 -7.87 -18.74 -6.13
N ASP A 32 -7.74 -19.21 -4.89
CA ASP A 32 -8.03 -18.39 -3.70
C ASP A 32 -6.98 -17.30 -3.47
N ILE A 33 -5.70 -17.56 -3.75
CA ILE A 33 -4.66 -16.51 -3.79
C ILE A 33 -5.03 -15.45 -4.85
N LEU A 34 -5.50 -15.84 -6.03
CA LEU A 34 -5.90 -14.88 -7.07
C LEU A 34 -7.12 -14.05 -6.63
N LYS A 35 -8.08 -14.65 -5.93
CA LYS A 35 -9.20 -13.93 -5.32
C LYS A 35 -8.73 -12.93 -4.25
N ALA A 36 -7.80 -13.34 -3.38
CA ALA A 36 -7.23 -12.46 -2.37
C ALA A 36 -6.55 -11.25 -3.03
N ILE A 37 -5.68 -11.49 -4.02
CA ILE A 37 -5.02 -10.45 -4.81
C ILE A 37 -6.03 -9.48 -5.45
N LYS A 38 -7.15 -10.01 -5.98
CA LYS A 38 -8.22 -9.18 -6.56
C LYS A 38 -8.89 -8.30 -5.50
N LEU A 39 -9.17 -8.83 -4.32
CA LEU A 39 -9.73 -8.06 -3.19
C LEU A 39 -8.79 -6.95 -2.73
N GLU A 40 -7.47 -7.17 -2.76
CA GLU A 40 -6.49 -6.12 -2.45
C GLU A 40 -6.48 -4.99 -3.49
N GLN A 41 -6.62 -5.33 -4.77
CA GLN A 41 -6.78 -4.31 -5.81
C GLN A 41 -8.04 -3.49 -5.59
N ASP A 42 -9.15 -4.16 -5.27
CA ASP A 42 -10.42 -3.48 -5.01
C ASP A 42 -10.33 -2.60 -3.75
N PHE A 43 -9.66 -3.06 -2.70
CA PHE A 43 -9.31 -2.21 -1.55
C PHE A 43 -8.58 -0.94 -2.00
N PHE A 44 -7.51 -1.05 -2.80
CA PHE A 44 -6.77 0.14 -3.23
C PHE A 44 -7.56 1.06 -4.16
N ASN A 45 -8.47 0.50 -4.98
CA ASN A 45 -9.29 1.27 -5.90
C ASN A 45 -10.41 2.05 -5.19
N TYR A 46 -11.00 1.47 -4.14
CA TYR A 46 -12.21 2.01 -3.53
C TYR A 46 -11.98 2.60 -2.14
N GLU A 47 -11.13 1.99 -1.30
CA GLU A 47 -11.01 2.39 0.11
C GLU A 47 -10.02 3.53 0.33
N THR A 48 -9.04 3.70 -0.56
CA THR A 48 -8.03 4.78 -0.45
C THR A 48 -8.63 6.17 -0.60
N ILE A 49 -9.88 6.26 -1.09
CA ILE A 49 -10.66 7.49 -1.24
C ILE A 49 -12.00 7.42 -0.50
N ASN A 50 -12.23 6.40 0.33
CA ASN A 50 -13.47 6.23 1.10
C ASN A 50 -13.32 6.87 2.49
N PRO A 51 -13.99 8.00 2.79
CA PRO A 51 -13.87 8.63 4.10
C PRO A 51 -14.36 7.77 5.28
N GLN A 52 -15.26 6.81 5.06
CA GLN A 52 -15.72 5.93 6.14
C GLN A 52 -14.59 4.99 6.59
N PHE A 53 -13.81 4.44 5.66
CA PHE A 53 -12.66 3.61 5.99
C PHE A 53 -11.65 4.33 6.89
N PHE A 54 -11.36 5.61 6.63
CA PHE A 54 -10.45 6.38 7.47
C PHE A 54 -10.99 6.67 8.87
N ARG A 55 -12.32 6.82 9.01
CA ARG A 55 -12.95 7.09 10.31
C ARG A 55 -13.18 5.85 11.16
N GLN A 56 -13.52 4.73 10.52
CA GLN A 56 -13.97 3.51 11.21
C GLN A 56 -12.92 2.40 11.17
N GLY A 57 -12.00 2.43 10.20
CA GLY A 57 -11.00 1.39 9.98
C GLY A 57 -11.56 0.10 9.35
N GLU A 58 -12.86 0.05 9.07
CA GLU A 58 -13.54 -1.12 8.52
C GLU A 58 -13.59 -1.08 7.00
N SER A 59 -13.44 -2.26 6.38
CA SER A 59 -13.57 -2.45 4.93
C SER A 59 -14.06 -3.86 4.64
N GLU A 60 -15.09 -3.96 3.81
CA GLU A 60 -15.62 -5.25 3.35
C GLU A 60 -14.56 -6.04 2.55
N TYR A 61 -13.71 -5.34 1.79
CA TYR A 61 -12.61 -5.96 1.05
C TYR A 61 -11.57 -6.58 1.99
N LEU A 62 -11.23 -5.91 3.09
CA LEU A 62 -10.31 -6.45 4.09
C LEU A 62 -10.89 -7.67 4.81
N GLN A 63 -12.18 -7.63 5.15
CA GLN A 63 -12.86 -8.76 5.79
C GLN A 63 -12.89 -9.98 4.86
N LYS A 64 -13.32 -9.80 3.61
CA LYS A 64 -13.33 -10.87 2.61
C LYS A 64 -11.93 -11.41 2.33
N HIS A 65 -10.95 -10.52 2.22
CA HIS A 65 -9.55 -10.89 2.00
C HIS A 65 -9.02 -11.76 3.13
N HIS A 66 -9.29 -11.38 4.38
CA HIS A 66 -8.90 -12.15 5.55
C HIS A 66 -9.51 -13.56 5.54
N MET A 67 -10.80 -13.69 5.22
CA MET A 67 -11.47 -15.00 5.14
C MET A 67 -10.84 -15.90 4.09
N VAL A 68 -10.59 -15.38 2.88
CA VAL A 68 -9.95 -16.15 1.79
C VAL A 68 -8.53 -16.56 2.18
N LEU A 69 -7.75 -15.70 2.84
CA LEU A 69 -6.41 -16.07 3.28
C LEU A 69 -6.41 -17.09 4.43
N LEU A 70 -7.42 -17.09 5.29
CA LEU A 70 -7.58 -18.17 6.28
C LEU A 70 -7.75 -19.52 5.57
N GLU A 71 -8.65 -19.60 4.57
CA GLU A 71 -8.86 -20.82 3.78
C GLU A 71 -7.56 -21.29 3.10
N VAL A 72 -6.82 -20.37 2.47
CA VAL A 72 -5.51 -20.67 1.85
C VAL A 72 -4.52 -21.24 2.87
N LYS A 73 -4.41 -20.61 4.05
CA LYS A 73 -3.47 -21.02 5.10
C LYS A 73 -3.85 -22.37 5.71
N GLU A 74 -5.13 -22.62 5.91
CA GLU A 74 -5.65 -23.90 6.40
C GLU A 74 -5.35 -25.03 5.43
N GLU A 75 -5.64 -24.82 4.14
CA GLU A 75 -5.44 -25.82 3.09
C GLU A 75 -3.96 -26.17 2.90
N LEU A 76 -3.08 -25.15 2.85
CA LEU A 76 -1.63 -25.37 2.82
C LEU A 76 -1.15 -26.08 4.11
N GLY A 77 -1.73 -25.74 5.26
CA GLY A 77 -1.44 -26.38 6.53
C GLY A 77 -1.79 -27.88 6.53
N GLU A 78 -2.95 -28.25 5.97
CA GLU A 78 -3.35 -29.65 5.81
C GLU A 78 -2.44 -30.40 4.85
N LEU A 79 -2.14 -29.82 3.68
CA LEU A 79 -1.20 -30.42 2.73
C LEU A 79 0.16 -30.69 3.40
N ILE A 80 0.68 -29.74 4.18
CA ILE A 80 1.95 -29.91 4.91
C ILE A 80 1.86 -31.03 5.95
N ARG A 81 0.72 -31.18 6.65
CA ARG A 81 0.50 -32.29 7.60
C ARG A 81 0.46 -33.64 6.90
N GLU A 82 -0.24 -33.73 5.78
CA GLU A 82 -0.34 -34.94 4.95
C GLU A 82 1.02 -35.33 4.36
N GLY A 83 1.81 -34.37 3.89
CA GLY A 83 3.17 -34.59 3.41
C GLY A 83 4.10 -35.20 4.47
N ARG A 84 3.80 -35.04 5.76
CA ARG A 84 4.55 -35.68 6.85
C ARG A 84 4.09 -37.13 7.11
N SER A 85 2.87 -37.49 6.72
CA SER A 85 2.30 -38.84 6.86
C SER A 85 3.04 -39.90 6.00
N ARG A 86 2.81 -41.19 6.28
CA ARG A 86 3.52 -42.34 5.67
C ARG A 86 2.96 -42.80 4.32
N SER A 87 1.89 -42.20 3.83
CA SER A 87 1.17 -42.62 2.62
C SER A 87 1.69 -41.92 1.34
N ILE A 88 2.40 -42.69 0.50
CA ILE A 88 2.83 -42.42 -0.91
C ILE A 88 4.11 -41.54 -1.09
N PRO A 89 5.23 -42.09 -1.62
CA PRO A 89 6.53 -41.39 -1.69
C PRO A 89 6.63 -40.17 -2.64
N ILE A 90 6.03 -40.22 -3.84
CA ILE A 90 6.28 -39.22 -4.89
C ILE A 90 5.55 -37.90 -4.58
N GLN A 91 4.26 -37.97 -4.25
CA GLN A 91 3.47 -36.79 -3.87
C GLN A 91 4.01 -36.15 -2.58
N LYS A 92 4.49 -36.97 -1.66
CA LYS A 92 5.14 -36.52 -0.42
C LYS A 92 6.35 -35.62 -0.66
N THR A 93 7.24 -35.98 -1.58
CA THR A 93 8.43 -35.17 -1.89
C THR A 93 8.03 -33.80 -2.43
N LEU A 94 7.07 -33.76 -3.36
CA LEU A 94 6.57 -32.52 -3.93
C LEU A 94 5.86 -31.65 -2.88
N ILE A 95 4.96 -32.22 -2.08
CA ILE A 95 4.27 -31.49 -1.01
C ILE A 95 5.27 -30.87 -0.04
N ASN A 96 6.22 -31.67 0.48
CA ASN A 96 7.19 -31.20 1.47
C ASN A 96 8.14 -30.15 0.91
N GLN A 97 8.36 -30.15 -0.42
CA GLN A 97 9.19 -29.16 -1.08
C GLN A 97 8.44 -27.84 -1.34
N TYR A 98 7.19 -27.90 -1.78
CA TYR A 98 6.47 -26.74 -2.33
C TYR A 98 5.49 -26.10 -1.35
N ALA A 99 4.65 -26.89 -0.67
CA ALA A 99 3.58 -26.33 0.18
C ALA A 99 4.09 -25.43 1.33
N PRO A 100 5.16 -25.79 2.09
CA PRO A 100 5.72 -24.89 3.10
C PRO A 100 6.24 -23.58 2.51
N ARG A 101 6.89 -23.65 1.34
CA ARG A 101 7.47 -22.46 0.70
C ARG A 101 6.39 -21.53 0.14
N ILE A 102 5.31 -22.10 -0.39
CA ILE A 102 4.14 -21.32 -0.81
C ILE A 102 3.53 -20.63 0.42
N LEU A 103 3.35 -21.36 1.53
CA LEU A 103 2.83 -20.79 2.78
C LEU A 103 3.69 -19.63 3.30
N ASP A 104 5.02 -19.79 3.31
CA ASP A 104 5.95 -18.73 3.72
C ASP A 104 5.80 -17.47 2.85
N GLU A 105 5.66 -17.64 1.53
CA GLU A 105 5.47 -16.51 0.62
C GLU A 105 4.07 -15.86 0.75
N VAL A 106 3.02 -16.65 1.03
CA VAL A 106 1.67 -16.13 1.36
C VAL A 106 1.72 -15.30 2.64
N LEU A 107 2.38 -15.77 3.70
CA LEU A 107 2.50 -15.04 4.97
C LEU A 107 3.29 -13.74 4.80
N ALA A 108 4.39 -13.77 4.04
CA ALA A 108 5.17 -12.57 3.75
C ALA A 108 4.39 -11.54 2.90
N TYR A 109 3.60 -12.04 1.94
CA TYR A 109 2.70 -11.23 1.12
C TYR A 109 1.60 -10.57 1.96
N GLU A 110 0.90 -11.35 2.79
CA GLU A 110 -0.13 -10.87 3.73
C GLU A 110 0.42 -9.80 4.67
N ALA A 111 1.58 -10.02 5.28
CA ALA A 111 2.21 -9.05 6.17
C ALA A 111 2.51 -7.72 5.45
N SER A 112 2.96 -7.80 4.20
CA SER A 112 3.21 -6.62 3.37
C SER A 112 1.93 -5.87 3.02
N PHE A 113 0.85 -6.59 2.69
CA PHE A 113 -0.46 -5.99 2.45
C PHE A 113 -1.01 -5.29 3.70
N GLN A 114 -0.98 -5.94 4.86
CA GLN A 114 -1.42 -5.34 6.12
C GLN A 114 -0.63 -4.08 6.47
N ASN A 115 0.68 -4.06 6.23
CA ASN A 115 1.48 -2.86 6.38
C ASN A 115 1.03 -1.73 5.44
N LEU A 116 0.68 -2.04 4.18
CA LEU A 116 0.14 -1.02 3.28
C LEU A 116 -1.21 -0.48 3.75
N VAL A 117 -2.10 -1.32 4.28
CA VAL A 117 -3.40 -0.88 4.84
C VAL A 117 -3.18 0.14 5.97
N ILE A 118 -2.28 -0.17 6.91
CA ILE A 118 -1.93 0.72 8.03
C ILE A 118 -1.33 2.04 7.52
N LEU A 119 -0.41 1.96 6.56
CA LEU A 119 0.22 3.16 6.01
C LEU A 119 -0.77 4.01 5.21
N THR A 120 -1.70 3.38 4.46
CA THR A 120 -2.80 4.08 3.79
C THR A 120 -3.62 4.88 4.80
N GLN A 121 -4.03 4.29 5.92
CA GLN A 121 -4.78 5.00 6.97
C GLN A 121 -3.98 6.19 7.55
N LYS A 122 -2.70 5.98 7.85
CA LYS A 122 -1.81 7.05 8.37
C LYS A 122 -1.61 8.19 7.38
N ARG A 123 -1.44 7.87 6.09
CA ARG A 123 -1.38 8.85 5.00
C ARG A 123 -2.62 9.73 4.99
N GLY A 124 -3.79 9.12 5.17
CA GLY A 124 -5.06 9.82 5.25
C GLY A 124 -5.64 10.18 3.89
N PHE A 125 -6.85 10.73 3.91
CA PHE A 125 -7.56 11.26 2.76
C PHE A 125 -8.48 12.39 3.22
N LYS A 126 -8.53 13.50 2.47
CA LYS A 126 -9.30 14.70 2.81
C LYS A 126 -8.93 15.26 4.19
N ASP A 127 -9.79 15.05 5.19
CA ASP A 127 -9.68 15.63 6.52
C ASP A 127 -9.07 14.63 7.52
N ASP A 128 -8.76 13.41 7.06
CA ASP A 128 -8.17 12.35 7.87
C ASP A 128 -6.65 12.23 7.64
N GLY A 129 -5.95 11.68 8.64
CA GLY A 129 -4.51 11.38 8.60
C GLY A 129 -3.60 12.58 8.29
N LEU A 130 -2.43 12.31 7.71
CA LEU A 130 -1.44 13.35 7.35
C LEU A 130 -2.02 14.40 6.39
N GLU A 131 -2.79 13.97 5.39
CA GLU A 131 -3.46 14.88 4.44
C GLU A 131 -4.38 15.87 5.16
N GLY A 132 -5.21 15.40 6.09
CA GLY A 132 -6.07 16.24 6.91
C GLY A 132 -5.32 17.20 7.82
N ARG A 133 -4.24 16.73 8.46
CA ARG A 133 -3.40 17.59 9.33
C ARG A 133 -2.75 18.73 8.55
N MET A 134 -2.30 18.47 7.32
CA MET A 134 -1.77 19.51 6.43
C MET A 134 -2.85 20.51 6.04
N ARG A 135 -4.01 20.01 5.61
CA ARG A 135 -5.16 20.83 5.21
C ARG A 135 -5.61 21.77 6.33
N SER A 136 -5.74 21.25 7.55
CA SER A 136 -6.10 22.03 8.74
C SER A 136 -5.10 23.16 9.02
N LYS A 137 -3.79 22.90 8.89
CA LYS A 137 -2.76 23.94 9.11
C LYS A 137 -2.81 25.05 8.08
N ILE A 138 -3.03 24.71 6.81
CA ILE A 138 -3.17 25.75 5.77
C ILE A 138 -4.47 26.54 5.94
N HIS A 139 -5.58 25.89 6.31
CA HIS A 139 -6.81 26.61 6.61
C HIS A 139 -6.62 27.54 7.81
N ALA A 140 -5.93 27.11 8.87
CA ALA A 140 -5.64 27.97 10.01
C ALA A 140 -4.80 29.21 9.62
N VAL A 141 -3.85 29.07 8.69
CA VAL A 141 -3.09 30.20 8.13
C VAL A 141 -3.99 31.09 7.26
N GLU A 142 -4.90 30.52 6.49
CA GLU A 142 -5.88 31.27 5.67
C GLU A 142 -6.82 32.09 6.53
N ASP A 143 -7.37 31.49 7.60
CA ASP A 143 -8.34 32.10 8.51
C ASP A 143 -7.75 33.26 9.33
N MET A 144 -6.42 33.29 9.51
CA MET A 144 -5.73 34.42 10.15
C MET A 144 -5.86 35.72 9.33
N GLY A 145 -5.90 35.63 8.00
CA GLY A 145 -6.03 36.79 7.13
C GLY A 145 -4.79 37.70 7.03
N TYR A 146 -3.62 37.27 7.51
CA TYR A 146 -2.36 38.02 7.45
C TYR A 146 -1.13 37.16 7.15
N GLY A 147 -0.04 37.80 6.74
CA GLY A 147 1.30 37.21 6.55
C GLY A 147 1.47 36.40 5.26
N ILE A 148 0.45 35.67 4.82
CA ILE A 148 0.49 34.92 3.55
C ILE A 148 -0.61 35.40 2.62
N SER A 149 -0.23 35.78 1.41
CA SER A 149 -1.18 36.17 0.38
C SER A 149 -1.94 34.95 -0.16
N ARG A 150 -3.14 35.21 -0.69
CA ARG A 150 -3.94 34.17 -1.36
C ARG A 150 -3.17 33.48 -2.50
N ALA A 151 -2.35 34.22 -3.23
CA ALA A 151 -1.54 33.67 -4.32
C ALA A 151 -0.46 32.69 -3.81
N GLU A 152 0.18 33.01 -2.69
CA GLU A 152 1.17 32.14 -2.03
C GLU A 152 0.49 30.87 -1.50
N MET A 153 -0.69 30.98 -0.87
CA MET A 153 -1.45 29.81 -0.40
C MET A 153 -1.88 28.89 -1.55
N LEU A 154 -2.40 29.46 -2.64
CA LEU A 154 -2.76 28.68 -3.83
C LEU A 154 -1.55 27.97 -4.44
N THR A 155 -0.36 28.59 -4.37
CA THR A 155 0.89 27.99 -4.85
C THR A 155 1.32 26.81 -3.97
N LEU A 156 1.30 26.97 -2.64
CA LEU A 156 1.54 25.86 -1.70
C LEU A 156 0.61 24.68 -1.95
N ARG A 157 -0.70 24.94 -2.03
CA ARG A 157 -1.73 23.91 -2.25
C ARG A 157 -1.61 23.26 -3.63
N ARG A 158 -1.14 23.98 -4.65
CA ARG A 158 -0.86 23.42 -5.98
C ARG A 158 0.28 22.40 -5.90
N HIS A 159 1.42 22.79 -5.33
CA HIS A 159 2.57 21.89 -5.20
C HIS A 159 2.24 20.65 -4.35
N GLU A 160 1.50 20.82 -3.25
CA GLU A 160 1.04 19.71 -2.41
C GLU A 160 0.16 18.73 -3.21
N LYS A 161 -0.84 19.24 -3.92
CA LYS A 161 -1.75 18.41 -4.72
C LYS A 161 -1.05 17.71 -5.87
N ASP A 162 -0.17 18.43 -6.57
CA ASP A 162 0.62 17.85 -7.66
C ASP A 162 1.51 16.72 -7.15
N TYR A 163 2.15 16.90 -5.98
CA TYR A 163 2.89 15.82 -5.33
C TYR A 163 1.97 14.63 -5.00
N ILE A 164 0.83 14.87 -4.34
CA ILE A 164 -0.09 13.82 -3.93
C ILE A 164 -0.60 13.00 -5.12
N ILE A 165 -0.93 13.65 -6.24
CA ILE A 165 -1.47 13.01 -7.44
C ILE A 165 -0.38 12.29 -8.22
N ARG A 166 0.78 12.93 -8.41
CA ARG A 166 1.81 12.45 -9.35
C ARG A 166 2.92 11.64 -8.68
N LYS A 167 3.07 11.75 -7.36
CA LYS A 167 4.16 11.17 -6.56
C LYS A 167 5.57 11.56 -7.06
N ASP A 168 5.69 12.72 -7.71
CA ASP A 168 6.96 13.24 -8.22
C ASP A 168 7.61 14.16 -7.18
N THR A 169 8.83 13.80 -6.77
CA THR A 169 9.65 14.51 -5.78
C THR A 169 9.93 15.97 -6.16
N ASN A 170 9.88 16.33 -7.45
CA ASN A 170 10.05 17.71 -7.89
C ASN A 170 9.01 18.64 -7.24
N TYR A 171 7.76 18.20 -7.10
CA TYR A 171 6.72 18.99 -6.45
C TYR A 171 6.94 19.13 -4.95
N GLY A 172 7.53 18.11 -4.31
CA GLY A 172 7.93 18.19 -2.91
C GLY A 172 9.05 19.21 -2.67
N ILE A 173 10.03 19.25 -3.57
CA ILE A 173 11.09 20.27 -3.57
C ILE A 173 10.50 21.67 -3.78
N MET A 174 9.57 21.84 -4.72
CA MET A 174 8.90 23.13 -4.97
C MET A 174 8.10 23.61 -3.75
N LEU A 175 7.35 22.72 -3.11
CA LEU A 175 6.61 23.04 -1.88
C LEU A 175 7.56 23.47 -0.78
N GLU A 176 8.62 22.69 -0.53
CA GLU A 176 9.61 22.99 0.50
C GLU A 176 10.29 24.35 0.26
N ASN A 177 10.69 24.64 -0.98
CA ASN A 177 11.27 25.94 -1.34
C ASN A 177 10.28 27.09 -1.11
N THR A 178 9.01 26.89 -1.45
CA THR A 178 7.96 27.89 -1.23
C THR A 178 7.78 28.16 0.27
N VAL A 179 7.71 27.11 1.10
CA VAL A 179 7.61 27.29 2.56
C VAL A 179 8.85 27.98 3.12
N ARG A 180 10.06 27.60 2.69
CA ARG A 180 11.30 28.25 3.13
C ARG A 180 11.34 29.74 2.76
N ALA A 181 10.92 30.10 1.55
CA ALA A 181 10.84 31.49 1.12
C ALA A 181 9.87 32.30 2.01
N LEU A 182 8.70 31.72 2.32
CA LEU A 182 7.74 32.33 3.24
C LEU A 182 8.32 32.50 4.65
N LEU A 183 8.97 31.47 5.18
CA LEU A 183 9.63 31.53 6.50
C LEU A 183 10.74 32.58 6.58
N SER A 184 11.42 32.88 5.47
CA SER A 184 12.40 33.98 5.40
C SER A 184 11.74 35.36 5.25
N LYS A 185 10.58 35.44 4.60
CA LYS A 185 9.82 36.68 4.35
C LYS A 185 9.10 37.17 5.61
N ILE A 186 8.38 36.29 6.32
CA ILE A 186 7.50 36.63 7.46
C ILE A 186 8.21 37.48 8.54
N PRO A 187 9.44 37.15 8.99
CA PRO A 187 10.13 37.95 10.00
C PRO A 187 10.40 39.41 9.57
N GLN A 188 10.54 39.64 8.26
CA GLN A 188 10.86 40.94 7.67
C GLN A 188 9.62 41.79 7.37
N ASP A 189 8.41 41.25 7.54
CA ASP A 189 7.18 41.97 7.25
C ASP A 189 6.90 43.03 8.33
N PRO A 190 6.92 44.34 8.00
CA PRO A 190 6.64 45.39 8.99
C PRO A 190 5.16 45.48 9.35
N GLY A 191 4.26 44.86 8.56
CA GLY A 191 2.82 44.85 8.80
C GLY A 191 2.36 43.79 9.81
N LEU A 192 3.28 42.96 10.33
CA LEU A 192 2.99 41.92 11.30
C LEU A 192 3.59 42.24 12.67
N SER A 193 2.80 42.01 13.73
CA SER A 193 3.31 41.97 15.11
C SER A 193 4.25 40.78 15.34
N SER A 194 5.01 40.79 16.44
CA SER A 194 5.88 39.64 16.77
C SER A 194 5.08 38.35 16.93
N ASP A 195 3.93 38.43 17.60
CA ASP A 195 3.06 37.28 17.84
C ASP A 195 2.49 36.73 16.52
N GLN A 196 2.08 37.61 15.60
CA GLN A 196 1.58 37.20 14.28
C GLN A 196 2.66 36.48 13.46
N LYS A 197 3.91 37.00 13.51
CA LYS A 197 5.07 36.36 12.86
C LYS A 197 5.31 34.96 13.41
N GLU A 198 5.29 34.81 14.73
CA GLU A 198 5.51 33.52 15.38
C GLU A 198 4.41 32.51 15.05
N GLN A 199 3.14 32.94 15.07
CA GLN A 199 1.99 32.08 14.75
C GLN A 199 2.07 31.53 13.32
N VAL A 200 2.27 32.42 12.33
CA VAL A 200 2.37 32.00 10.91
C VAL A 200 3.59 31.10 10.70
N ALA A 201 4.75 31.45 11.26
CA ALA A 201 5.96 30.65 11.14
C ALA A 201 5.79 29.25 11.76
N THR A 202 5.11 29.16 12.90
CA THR A 202 4.83 27.89 13.59
C THR A 202 3.94 26.98 12.74
N LEU A 203 2.85 27.51 12.19
CA LEU A 203 1.94 26.74 11.32
C LEU A 203 2.62 26.29 10.04
N LEU A 204 3.41 27.15 9.38
CA LEU A 204 4.16 26.81 8.17
C LEU A 204 5.19 25.70 8.42
N LYS A 205 5.93 25.79 9.54
CA LYS A 205 6.88 24.73 9.94
C LYS A 205 6.16 23.42 10.18
N ALA A 206 5.07 23.44 10.95
CA ALA A 206 4.29 22.24 11.24
C ALA A 206 3.66 21.64 9.96
N TYR A 207 3.22 22.47 9.03
CA TYR A 207 2.72 22.04 7.72
C TYR A 207 3.80 21.34 6.90
N LEU A 208 4.99 21.93 6.81
CA LEU A 208 6.12 21.31 6.13
C LEU A 208 6.55 20.00 6.79
N THR A 209 6.55 19.93 8.13
CA THR A 209 6.84 18.69 8.86
C THR A 209 5.86 17.58 8.50
N ASP A 210 4.56 17.85 8.48
CA ASP A 210 3.56 16.86 8.05
C ASP A 210 3.74 16.46 6.59
N PHE A 211 4.03 17.42 5.71
CA PHE A 211 4.30 17.11 4.30
C PHE A 211 5.51 16.17 4.15
N LYS A 212 6.61 16.43 4.87
CA LYS A 212 7.79 15.53 4.86
C LYS A 212 7.49 14.14 5.43
N GLN A 213 6.64 14.04 6.44
CA GLN A 213 6.17 12.74 6.93
C GLN A 213 5.35 12.00 5.85
N LEU A 214 4.49 12.71 5.13
CA LEU A 214 3.74 12.14 4.01
C LEU A 214 4.67 11.69 2.90
N GLU A 215 5.68 12.48 2.51
CA GLU A 215 6.65 12.07 1.49
C GLU A 215 7.41 10.79 1.88
N ALA A 216 7.86 10.71 3.14
CA ALA A 216 8.57 9.55 3.65
C ALA A 216 7.66 8.29 3.65
N LEU A 217 6.41 8.46 4.04
CA LEU A 217 5.41 7.40 4.05
C LEU A 217 5.14 6.88 2.63
N GLU A 218 4.90 7.77 1.67
CA GLU A 218 4.65 7.41 0.26
C GLU A 218 5.85 6.68 -0.37
N SER A 219 7.07 7.12 -0.04
CA SER A 219 8.30 6.45 -0.45
C SER A 219 8.39 5.02 0.12
N LEU A 220 8.06 4.83 1.40
CA LEU A 220 8.04 3.52 2.05
C LEU A 220 6.99 2.58 1.45
N MET A 221 5.77 3.08 1.21
CA MET A 221 4.72 2.32 0.53
C MET A 221 5.18 1.88 -0.87
N GLY A 222 5.96 2.73 -1.54
CA GLY A 222 6.44 2.53 -2.89
C GLY A 222 5.54 3.27 -3.87
N THR A 223 6.08 4.32 -4.49
CA THR A 223 5.36 5.16 -5.47
C THR A 223 5.02 4.43 -6.78
N ASN A 224 5.51 3.19 -6.94
CA ASN A 224 5.14 2.28 -8.02
C ASN A 224 5.31 0.81 -7.57
N ASN A 225 4.92 -0.12 -8.45
CA ASN A 225 4.92 -1.57 -8.18
C ASN A 225 6.31 -2.23 -8.07
N HIS A 226 7.41 -1.47 -8.14
CA HIS A 226 8.77 -2.02 -8.13
C HIS A 226 9.63 -1.54 -6.96
N ARG A 227 9.09 -0.66 -6.11
CA ARG A 227 9.79 -0.08 -4.95
C ARG A 227 8.95 -0.20 -3.70
N GLY A 228 9.58 0.00 -2.54
CA GLY A 228 8.91 -0.03 -1.24
C GLY A 228 8.19 -1.37 -0.99
N ILE A 229 7.16 -1.30 -0.16
CA ILE A 229 6.36 -2.47 0.22
C ILE A 229 5.59 -3.03 -0.99
N ARG A 230 5.11 -2.19 -1.91
CA ARG A 230 4.48 -2.66 -3.16
C ARG A 230 5.41 -3.51 -4.02
N GLY A 231 6.67 -3.11 -4.13
CA GLY A 231 7.69 -3.91 -4.82
C GLY A 231 7.99 -5.23 -4.11
N GLN A 232 7.97 -5.24 -2.77
CA GLN A 232 8.12 -6.47 -1.99
C GLN A 232 6.96 -7.44 -2.24
N MET A 233 5.71 -6.95 -2.18
CA MET A 233 4.52 -7.74 -2.53
C MET A 233 4.62 -8.33 -3.93
N HIS A 234 5.07 -7.53 -4.91
CA HIS A 234 5.27 -8.02 -6.28
C HIS A 234 6.25 -9.20 -6.33
N LYS A 235 7.38 -9.09 -5.62
CA LYS A 235 8.39 -10.17 -5.55
C LYS A 235 7.83 -11.42 -4.88
N ASN A 236 7.06 -11.28 -3.80
CA ASN A 236 6.42 -12.41 -3.13
C ASN A 236 5.42 -13.10 -4.08
N ALA A 237 4.60 -12.33 -4.80
CA ALA A 237 3.68 -12.88 -5.81
C ALA A 237 4.39 -13.63 -6.93
N ASP A 238 5.50 -13.08 -7.46
CA ASP A 238 6.29 -13.76 -8.50
C ASP A 238 6.91 -15.07 -7.99
N ARG A 239 7.37 -15.10 -6.73
CA ARG A 239 7.90 -16.32 -6.11
C ARG A 239 6.81 -17.37 -5.90
N MET A 240 5.62 -16.97 -5.42
CA MET A 240 4.47 -17.87 -5.31
C MET A 240 4.13 -18.49 -6.67
N ALA A 241 4.02 -17.67 -7.72
CA ALA A 241 3.75 -18.16 -9.07
C ALA A 241 4.83 -19.13 -9.57
N SER A 242 6.11 -18.82 -9.37
CA SER A 242 7.22 -19.70 -9.77
C SER A 242 7.23 -21.04 -9.01
N LEU A 243 6.86 -21.04 -7.73
CA LEU A 243 6.75 -22.27 -6.93
C LEU A 243 5.61 -23.15 -7.45
N MET A 244 4.45 -22.54 -7.73
CA MET A 244 3.30 -23.23 -8.30
C MET A 244 3.62 -23.82 -9.68
N GLU A 245 4.23 -23.04 -10.57
CA GLU A 245 4.63 -23.48 -11.91
C GLU A 245 5.59 -24.68 -11.85
N LYS A 246 6.58 -24.65 -10.96
CA LYS A 246 7.52 -25.75 -10.77
C LYS A 246 6.84 -27.00 -10.22
N PHE A 247 5.88 -26.84 -9.31
CA PHE A 247 5.09 -27.96 -8.81
C PHE A 247 4.30 -28.64 -9.94
N PHE A 248 3.60 -27.86 -10.76
CA PHE A 248 2.75 -28.40 -11.84
C PHE A 248 3.53 -28.98 -13.04
N ARG A 249 4.82 -28.68 -13.18
CA ARG A 249 5.67 -29.22 -14.25
C ARG A 249 6.25 -30.61 -13.94
N MET A 250 6.17 -31.08 -12.69
CA MET A 250 6.71 -32.37 -12.24
C MET A 250 5.65 -33.46 -12.30
#